data_AF-A0A2E3D693-F1
#
_entry.id   AF-A0A2E3D693-F1
#
_cell.length_a   1.000
_cell.length_b   1.000
_cell.length_c   1.000
_cell.angle_alpha   90.00
_cell.angle_beta   90.00
_cell.angle_gamma   90.00
#
_symmetry.space_group_name_H-M   'P 1'
#
loop_
_entity.id
_entity.type
_entity.pdbx_description
1 polymer ?
#
loop_
_entity_poly.entity_id
_entity_poly.type
_entity_poly.pdbx_seq_one_letter_code
_entity_poly.pdbx_strand_id
1 'polypeptide(L)'
;MESVRTELEEAKAAVEEARQIAEQIVLEAQQQANRIRQNAAVNDMPADLGPIEIQRGQVAVEVSAGTVEEIAVAIMPTDWRVLVDVKNKDILQKRFQYVTTKSRDQALRDLLAPIGLKHQYFFDLKDAAGAKTPLLVISQR
;
A
#
# COMPACT_ATOMS: atom_id res chain seq x y z
N MET A 1 -39.54 20.82 -34.43
CA MET A 1 -38.47 21.64 -33.80
C MET A 1 -38.49 21.56 -32.27
N GLU A 2 -39.57 21.09 -31.64
CA GLU A 2 -39.64 20.93 -30.18
C GLU A 2 -38.81 19.74 -29.65
N SER A 3 -38.77 18.60 -30.35
CA SER A 3 -38.02 17.41 -29.90
C SER A 3 -36.52 17.65 -29.70
N VAL A 4 -35.90 18.41 -30.60
CA VAL A 4 -34.45 18.75 -30.53
C VAL A 4 -34.15 19.67 -29.34
N ARG A 5 -35.12 20.48 -28.88
CA ARG A 5 -34.93 21.33 -27.69
C ARG A 5 -35.00 20.50 -26.41
N THR A 6 -35.93 19.55 -26.35
CA THR A 6 -36.05 18.61 -25.23
C THR A 6 -34.80 17.74 -25.10
N GLU A 7 -34.29 17.20 -26.21
CA GLU A 7 -33.03 16.41 -26.22
C GLU A 7 -31.82 17.24 -25.78
N LEU A 8 -31.77 18.54 -26.12
CA LEU A 8 -30.68 19.43 -25.72
C LEU A 8 -30.74 19.78 -24.22
N GLU A 9 -31.95 19.89 -23.64
CA GLU A 9 -32.13 20.08 -22.20
C GLU A 9 -31.77 18.82 -21.41
N GLU A 10 -32.16 17.64 -21.89
CA GLU A 10 -31.76 16.35 -21.26
C GLU A 10 -30.24 16.13 -21.34
N ALA A 11 -29.62 16.43 -22.49
CA ALA A 11 -28.17 16.34 -22.63
C ALA A 11 -27.42 17.30 -21.69
N LYS A 12 -27.96 18.50 -21.46
CA LYS A 12 -27.37 19.45 -20.49
C LYS A 12 -27.51 18.96 -19.05
N ALA A 13 -28.66 18.39 -18.69
CA ALA A 13 -28.87 17.82 -17.36
C ALA A 13 -27.91 16.66 -17.08
N ALA A 14 -27.75 15.74 -18.06
CA ALA A 14 -26.84 14.61 -17.93
C ALA A 14 -25.37 15.02 -17.79
N VAL A 15 -24.94 16.08 -18.49
CA VAL A 15 -23.57 16.61 -18.38
C VAL A 15 -23.33 17.26 -17.03
N GLU A 16 -24.33 17.96 -16.47
CA GLU A 16 -24.22 18.59 -15.15
C GLU A 16 -24.17 17.53 -14.04
N GLU A 17 -24.98 16.47 -14.12
CA GLU A 17 -24.91 15.34 -13.19
C GLU A 17 -23.57 14.62 -13.26
N ALA A 18 -23.05 14.35 -14.47
CA ALA A 18 -21.74 13.73 -14.64
C ALA A 18 -20.60 14.58 -14.04
N ARG A 19 -20.72 15.91 -14.13
CA ARG A 19 -19.76 16.84 -13.55
C ARG A 19 -19.79 16.80 -12.01
N GLN A 20 -20.98 16.79 -11.41
CA GLN A 20 -21.12 16.68 -9.95
C GLN A 20 -20.54 15.38 -9.42
N ILE A 21 -20.79 14.27 -10.12
CA ILE A 21 -20.22 12.96 -9.77
C ILE A 21 -18.69 12.97 -9.87
N ALA A 22 -18.13 13.57 -10.92
CA ALA A 22 -16.68 13.67 -11.08
C ALA A 22 -16.03 14.53 -9.97
N GLU A 23 -16.65 15.65 -9.59
CA GLU A 23 -16.17 16.49 -8.49
C GLU A 23 -16.21 15.73 -7.15
N GLN A 24 -17.28 14.95 -6.91
CA GLN A 24 -17.41 14.09 -5.74
C GLN A 24 -16.30 13.04 -5.68
N ILE A 25 -16.01 12.35 -6.79
CA ILE A 25 -14.96 11.33 -6.88
C ILE A 25 -13.59 11.93 -6.60
N VAL A 26 -13.30 13.13 -7.13
CA VAL A 26 -12.01 13.81 -6.88
C VAL A 26 -11.87 14.22 -5.41
N LEU A 27 -12.94 14.72 -4.79
CA LEU A 27 -12.96 15.06 -3.37
C LEU A 27 -12.77 13.82 -2.49
N GLU A 28 -13.44 12.72 -2.79
CA GLU A 28 -13.29 11.45 -2.07
C GLU A 28 -11.89 10.87 -2.24
N ALA A 29 -11.33 10.90 -3.45
CA ALA A 29 -9.96 10.46 -3.72
C ALA A 29 -8.93 11.31 -2.96
N GLN A 30 -9.13 12.63 -2.89
CA GLN A 30 -8.27 13.52 -2.11
C GLN A 30 -8.39 13.28 -0.60
N GLN A 31 -9.60 13.04 -0.09
CA GLN A 31 -9.82 12.71 1.31
C GLN A 31 -9.22 11.35 1.68
N GLN A 32 -9.36 10.35 0.82
CA GLN A 32 -8.70 9.05 0.99
C GLN A 32 -7.18 9.19 0.95
N ALA A 33 -6.63 9.94 0.00
CA ALA A 33 -5.19 10.19 -0.06
C ALA A 33 -4.68 10.91 1.20
N ASN A 34 -5.42 11.88 1.73
CA ASN A 34 -5.08 12.56 2.98
C ASN A 34 -5.21 11.64 4.20
N ARG A 35 -6.21 10.76 4.27
CA ARG A 35 -6.33 9.75 5.33
C ARG A 35 -5.20 8.73 5.28
N ILE A 36 -4.82 8.27 4.09
CA ILE A 36 -3.66 7.38 3.89
C ILE A 36 -2.39 8.10 4.36
N ARG A 37 -2.19 9.37 3.99
CA ARG A 37 -1.05 10.18 4.45
C ARG A 37 -1.05 10.41 5.96
N GLN A 38 -2.20 10.65 6.59
CA GLN A 38 -2.30 10.84 8.04
C GLN A 38 -2.06 9.54 8.81
N ASN A 39 -2.59 8.41 8.34
CA ASN A 39 -2.32 7.10 8.93
C ASN A 39 -0.85 6.66 8.73
N ALA A 40 -0.22 7.07 7.61
CA ALA A 40 1.20 6.93 7.41
C ALA A 40 2.01 7.85 8.35
N ALA A 41 1.59 9.11 8.54
CA ALA A 41 2.27 10.08 9.40
C ALA A 41 2.26 9.71 10.89
N VAL A 42 1.27 8.94 11.37
CA VAL A 42 1.27 8.42 12.76
C VAL A 42 2.29 7.27 12.92
N ASN A 43 2.73 6.63 11.84
CA ASN A 43 3.70 5.53 11.85
C ASN A 43 5.13 5.92 11.42
N ASP A 44 5.35 7.14 10.93
CA ASP A 44 6.61 7.52 10.30
C ASP A 44 7.08 8.91 10.77
N MET A 45 7.88 8.92 11.83
CA MET A 45 8.98 9.88 11.89
C MET A 45 10.22 9.13 11.37
N PRO A 46 10.69 9.43 10.14
CA PRO A 46 11.91 8.85 9.61
C PRO A 46 13.10 9.54 10.31
N ALA A 47 13.44 9.07 11.50
CA ALA A 47 14.63 9.50 12.23
C ALA A 47 15.38 8.28 12.76
N ASP A 48 16.38 7.84 12.00
CA ASP A 48 17.50 6.97 12.44
C ASP A 48 17.14 5.73 13.28
N LEU A 49 15.98 5.12 13.08
CA LEU A 49 15.60 3.90 13.81
C LEU A 49 16.56 2.76 13.44
N GLY A 50 17.16 2.16 14.46
CA GLY A 50 18.05 1.02 14.30
C GLY A 50 17.31 -0.24 13.82
N PRO A 51 18.04 -1.25 13.34
CA PRO A 51 17.46 -2.51 12.84
C PRO A 51 16.46 -3.18 13.79
N ILE A 52 16.75 -3.10 15.09
CA ILE A 52 15.93 -3.71 16.15
C ILE A 52 14.61 -2.96 16.32
N GLU A 53 14.65 -1.63 16.27
CA GLU A 53 13.47 -0.79 16.44
C GLU A 53 12.50 -0.95 15.27
N ILE A 54 13.02 -1.05 14.04
CA ILE A 54 12.20 -1.36 12.87
C ILE A 54 11.50 -2.71 13.03
N GLN A 55 12.25 -3.77 13.38
CA GLN A 55 11.69 -5.12 13.51
C GLN A 55 10.64 -5.23 14.63
N ARG A 56 10.88 -4.56 15.76
CA ARG A 56 10.01 -4.63 16.94
C ARG A 56 8.85 -3.63 16.92
N GLY A 57 8.95 -2.58 16.09
CA GLY A 57 7.89 -1.58 15.98
C GLY A 57 6.55 -2.21 15.63
N GLN A 58 5.51 -1.83 16.36
CA GLN A 58 4.16 -2.29 16.11
C GLN A 58 3.58 -1.64 14.86
N VAL A 59 2.77 -2.39 14.12
CA VAL A 59 2.08 -1.90 12.93
C VAL A 59 0.63 -2.29 12.97
N ALA A 60 -0.24 -1.37 12.58
CA ALA A 60 -1.65 -1.63 12.36
C ALA A 60 -1.88 -1.72 10.85
N VAL A 61 -2.05 -2.93 10.34
CA VAL A 61 -2.31 -3.20 8.93
C VAL A 61 -3.65 -3.89 8.80
N GLU A 62 -4.50 -3.34 7.95
CA GLU A 62 -5.78 -3.91 7.57
C GLU A 62 -5.91 -3.88 6.04
N VAL A 63 -5.83 -5.05 5.42
CA VAL A 63 -5.93 -5.21 3.97
C VAL A 63 -6.98 -6.27 3.67
N SER A 64 -8.05 -5.89 2.97
CA SER A 64 -9.14 -6.81 2.64
C SER A 64 -8.78 -7.76 1.49
N ALA A 65 -7.97 -7.31 0.51
CA ALA A 65 -7.56 -8.10 -0.64
C ALA A 65 -6.29 -7.54 -1.30
N GLY A 66 -5.11 -7.93 -0.82
CA GLY A 66 -3.81 -7.49 -1.36
C GLY A 66 -2.88 -8.65 -1.69
N THR A 67 -1.93 -8.43 -2.59
CA THR A 67 -0.83 -9.37 -2.83
C THR A 67 0.14 -9.37 -1.65
N VAL A 68 1.03 -10.36 -1.60
CA VAL A 68 2.10 -10.43 -0.59
C VAL A 68 2.94 -9.16 -0.59
N GLU A 69 3.24 -8.62 -1.77
CA GLU A 69 4.02 -7.40 -1.93
C GLU A 69 3.28 -6.19 -1.37
N GLU A 70 2.00 -6.01 -1.74
CA GLU A 70 1.18 -4.89 -1.27
C GLU A 70 1.05 -4.89 0.26
N ILE A 71 0.81 -6.07 0.85
CA ILE A 71 0.70 -6.22 2.31
C ILE A 71 2.06 -5.98 2.99
N ALA A 72 3.15 -6.49 2.41
CA ALA A 72 4.50 -6.27 2.94
C ALA A 72 4.89 -4.78 2.89
N VAL A 73 4.55 -4.06 1.82
CA VAL A 73 4.75 -2.61 1.72
C VAL A 73 3.95 -1.88 2.81
N ALA A 74 2.71 -2.29 3.08
CA ALA A 74 1.90 -1.71 4.16
C ALA A 74 2.46 -1.96 5.57
N ILE A 75 3.22 -3.06 5.76
CA ILE A 75 3.90 -3.37 7.03
C ILE A 75 5.18 -2.54 7.19
N MET A 76 5.88 -2.24 6.10
CA MET A 76 7.17 -1.55 6.16
C MET A 76 7.03 -0.02 6.26
N PRO A 77 8.04 0.69 6.81
CA PRO A 77 8.09 2.15 6.75
C PRO A 77 8.15 2.66 5.30
N THR A 78 7.79 3.93 5.09
CA THR A 78 7.52 4.51 3.76
C THR A 78 8.73 4.46 2.80
N ASP A 79 9.95 4.55 3.33
CA ASP A 79 11.19 4.58 2.53
C ASP A 79 11.81 3.20 2.25
N TRP A 80 11.08 2.13 2.56
CA TRP A 80 11.57 0.76 2.34
C TRP A 80 11.22 0.23 0.96
N ARG A 81 12.23 -0.36 0.32
CA ARG A 81 12.01 -1.16 -0.88
C ARG A 81 11.60 -2.56 -0.47
N VAL A 82 10.63 -3.14 -1.15
CA VAL A 82 10.23 -4.55 -1.00
C VAL A 82 10.52 -5.26 -2.31
N LEU A 83 11.22 -6.38 -2.24
CA LEU A 83 11.51 -7.23 -3.40
C LEU A 83 11.02 -8.64 -3.10
N VAL A 84 10.14 -9.16 -3.95
CA VAL A 84 9.60 -10.51 -3.83
C VAL A 84 10.21 -11.39 -4.92
N ASP A 85 11.10 -12.30 -4.51
CA ASP A 85 11.77 -13.25 -5.39
C ASP A 85 11.23 -14.66 -5.14
N VAL A 86 10.28 -15.09 -5.97
CA VAL A 86 9.65 -16.41 -5.88
C VAL A 86 9.67 -17.12 -7.22
N LYS A 87 9.95 -18.43 -7.18
CA LYS A 87 9.94 -19.29 -8.38
C LYS A 87 8.54 -19.48 -8.93
N ASN A 88 7.55 -19.60 -8.04
CA ASN A 88 6.15 -19.76 -8.40
C ASN A 88 5.45 -18.39 -8.49
N LYS A 89 5.21 -17.94 -9.72
CA LYS A 89 4.55 -16.65 -10.00
C LYS A 89 3.08 -16.61 -9.63
N ASP A 90 2.39 -17.75 -9.52
CA ASP A 90 0.99 -17.78 -9.11
C ASP A 90 0.79 -17.23 -7.69
N ILE A 91 1.79 -17.42 -6.81
CA ILE A 91 1.74 -16.89 -5.44
C ILE A 91 1.74 -15.36 -5.43
N LEU A 92 2.41 -14.72 -6.40
CA LEU A 92 2.46 -13.26 -6.52
C LEU A 92 1.08 -12.65 -6.85
N GLN A 93 0.23 -13.39 -7.56
CA GLN A 93 -1.10 -12.91 -7.94
C GLN A 93 -2.20 -13.28 -6.96
N LYS A 94 -1.90 -14.15 -5.97
CA LYS A 94 -2.85 -14.47 -4.92
C LYS A 94 -3.11 -13.24 -4.06
N ARG A 95 -4.40 -12.98 -3.83
CA ARG A 95 -4.85 -11.94 -2.92
C ARG A 95 -5.18 -12.54 -1.57
N PHE A 96 -4.74 -11.87 -0.52
CA PHE A 96 -4.92 -12.26 0.86
C PHE A 96 -5.68 -11.16 1.59
N GLN A 97 -6.56 -11.58 2.49
CA GLN A 97 -7.04 -10.72 3.56
C GLN A 97 -6.06 -10.83 4.72
N TYR A 98 -5.59 -9.70 5.23
CA TYR A 98 -4.60 -9.68 6.28
C TYR A 98 -4.85 -8.52 7.26
N VAL A 99 -4.93 -8.85 8.55
CA VAL A 99 -5.17 -7.89 9.63
C VAL A 99 -4.19 -8.19 10.77
N THR A 100 -3.46 -7.17 11.21
CA THR A 100 -2.52 -7.32 12.34
C THR A 100 -2.29 -6.01 13.06
N THR A 101 -2.00 -6.10 14.36
CA THR A 101 -1.50 -5.02 15.22
C THR A 101 -0.14 -5.37 15.85
N LYS A 102 0.50 -6.43 15.36
CA LYS A 102 1.73 -7.02 15.93
C LYS A 102 2.98 -6.23 15.52
N SER A 103 4.14 -6.66 16.01
CA SER A 103 5.42 -6.14 15.53
C SER A 103 5.62 -6.44 14.04
N ARG A 104 6.32 -5.58 13.31
CA ARG A 104 6.61 -5.75 11.87
C ARG A 104 7.17 -7.13 11.55
N ASP A 105 8.12 -7.57 12.35
CA ASP A 105 8.76 -8.85 12.13
C ASP A 105 7.82 -10.03 12.36
N GLN A 106 6.95 -9.97 13.38
CA GLN A 106 5.94 -11.01 13.59
C GLN A 106 4.85 -10.97 12.51
N ALA A 107 4.44 -9.78 12.09
CA ALA A 107 3.49 -9.60 10.99
C ALA A 107 4.00 -10.25 9.69
N LEU A 108 5.26 -9.98 9.31
CA LEU A 108 5.87 -10.60 8.14
C LEU A 108 5.97 -12.13 8.28
N ARG A 109 6.35 -12.66 9.45
CA ARG A 109 6.35 -14.12 9.66
C ARG A 109 4.96 -14.72 9.48
N ASP A 110 3.95 -14.11 10.08
CA ASP A 110 2.56 -14.60 10.04
C ASP A 110 1.98 -14.54 8.62
N LEU A 111 2.34 -13.51 7.83
CA LEU A 111 1.96 -13.38 6.43
C LEU A 111 2.64 -14.44 5.54
N LEU A 112 3.93 -14.68 5.76
CA LEU A 112 4.77 -15.45 4.83
C LEU A 112 4.84 -16.95 5.16
N ALA A 113 4.72 -17.33 6.43
CA ALA A 113 4.81 -18.73 6.86
C ALA A 113 3.77 -19.65 6.19
N PRO A 114 2.48 -19.27 6.05
CA PRO A 114 1.47 -20.14 5.43
C PRO A 114 1.75 -20.45 3.95
N ILE A 115 2.49 -19.59 3.27
CA ILE A 115 2.86 -19.71 1.85
C ILE A 115 4.31 -20.19 1.65
N GLY A 116 5.00 -20.53 2.73
CA GLY A 116 6.36 -21.07 2.70
C GLY A 116 7.43 -20.05 2.27
N LEU A 117 7.15 -18.75 2.43
CA LEU A 117 8.10 -17.67 2.14
C LEU A 117 8.82 -17.21 3.41
N LYS A 118 9.97 -16.59 3.24
CA LYS A 118 10.76 -15.99 4.32
C LYS A 118 11.18 -14.58 3.93
N HIS A 119 11.39 -13.72 4.91
CA HIS A 119 11.90 -12.37 4.70
C HIS A 119 13.33 -12.19 5.23
N GLN A 120 14.05 -11.24 4.65
CA GLN A 120 15.37 -10.81 5.06
C GLN A 120 15.49 -9.29 4.89
N TYR A 121 16.02 -8.62 5.91
CA TYR A 121 16.24 -7.17 5.90
C TYR A 121 17.66 -6.82 5.47
N PHE A 122 17.79 -5.75 4.71
CA PHE A 122 19.06 -5.15 4.30
C PHE A 122 18.99 -3.65 4.60
N PHE A 123 19.58 -3.22 5.71
CA PHE A 123 19.48 -1.84 6.20
C PHE A 123 20.55 -0.91 5.60
N ASP A 124 21.71 -1.47 5.26
CA ASP A 124 22.92 -0.70 4.90
C ASP A 124 23.05 -0.39 3.40
N LEU A 125 22.01 -0.66 2.61
CA LEU A 125 22.02 -0.34 1.19
C LEU A 125 21.97 1.17 0.99
N LYS A 126 22.78 1.66 0.05
CA LYS A 126 22.82 3.06 -0.34
C LYS A 126 22.54 3.19 -1.83
N ASP A 127 21.87 4.26 -2.22
CA ASP A 127 21.71 4.61 -3.62
C ASP A 127 22.97 5.31 -4.18
N ALA A 128 22.93 5.66 -5.47
CA ALA A 128 24.02 6.37 -6.15
C ALA A 128 24.30 7.77 -5.57
N ALA A 129 23.34 8.35 -4.84
CA ALA A 129 23.47 9.63 -4.15
C ALA A 129 23.96 9.47 -2.69
N GLY A 130 24.15 8.23 -2.21
CA GLY A 130 24.61 7.92 -0.87
C GLY A 130 23.52 7.87 0.21
N ALA A 131 22.24 8.00 -0.16
CA ALA A 131 21.11 7.91 0.76
C ALA A 131 20.82 6.45 1.15
N LYS A 132 20.46 6.22 2.42
CA LYS A 132 20.05 4.89 2.90
C LYS A 132 18.79 4.46 2.17
N THR A 133 18.83 3.29 1.53
CA THR A 133 17.71 2.71 0.77
C THR A 133 17.47 1.28 1.26
N PRO A 134 16.94 1.11 2.48
CA PRO A 134 16.76 -0.20 3.07
C PRO A 134 15.84 -1.07 2.20
N LEU A 135 16.12 -2.37 2.20
CA LEU A 135 15.45 -3.36 1.35
C LEU A 135 14.97 -4.54 2.20
N LEU A 136 13.71 -4.90 2.01
CA LEU A 136 13.14 -6.16 2.44
C LEU A 136 13.15 -7.12 1.24
N VAL A 137 13.79 -8.27 1.37
CA VAL A 137 13.72 -9.35 0.39
C VAL A 137 12.82 -10.44 0.94
N ILE A 138 11.83 -10.85 0.16
CA ILE A 138 10.93 -11.96 0.44
C ILE A 138 11.24 -13.06 -0.57
N SER A 139 11.59 -14.25 -0.12
CA SER A 139 11.92 -15.34 -1.03
C SER A 139 11.56 -16.73 -0.52
N GLN A 140 11.51 -17.67 -1.45
CA GLN A 140 11.29 -19.09 -1.19
C GLN A 140 12.66 -19.76 -1.01
N ARG A 141 13.12 -19.90 0.24
CA ARG A 141 14.38 -20.58 0.59
C ARG A 141 14.21 -22.09 0.63
#